data_AF-M3V877-F1
#
_entry.id   AF-M3V877-F1
#
_cell.length_a   1.000
_cell.length_b   1.000
_cell.length_c   1.000
_cell.angle_alpha   90.00
_cell.angle_beta   90.00
_cell.angle_gamma   90.00
#
_symmetry.space_group_name_H-M   'P 1'
#
loop_
_entity.id
_entity.type
_entity.pdbx_description
1 polymer ?
#
loop_
_entity_poly.entity_id
_entity_poly.type
_entity_poly.pdbx_seq_one_letter_code
_entity_poly.pdbx_strand_id
1 'polypeptide(L)'
;KVEMLTDKNEIIKCAMECMQAEIDRLTEERNEHLKKLFESHNAQISETKKKQWCYNCEQDAIYHCCWNTAYCSQTCQQQHWQAEHKKVCRRKRQT
;
A
#
# COMPACT_ATOMS: atom_id res chain seq x y z
N LYS A 1 -2.41 -41.51 -15.94
CA LYS A 1 -2.09 -42.14 -14.63
C LYS A 1 -3.34 -42.63 -13.89
N VAL A 2 -4.43 -41.84 -13.84
CA VAL A 2 -5.71 -42.27 -13.23
C VAL A 2 -6.42 -43.37 -14.04
N GLU A 3 -6.25 -43.37 -15.36
CA GLU A 3 -6.91 -44.29 -16.30
C GLU A 3 -6.51 -45.78 -16.17
N MET A 4 -5.52 -46.12 -15.34
CA MET A 4 -5.08 -47.51 -15.12
C MET A 4 -5.46 -48.08 -13.76
N LEU A 5 -6.18 -47.32 -12.93
CA LEU A 5 -6.63 -47.76 -11.60
C LEU A 5 -8.03 -48.36 -11.72
N THR A 6 -8.21 -49.59 -11.26
CA THR A 6 -9.51 -50.30 -11.29
C THR A 6 -10.24 -50.27 -9.96
N ASP A 7 -9.52 -50.00 -8.86
CA ASP A 7 -10.11 -49.88 -7.52
C ASP A 7 -10.59 -48.44 -7.25
N LYS A 8 -11.84 -48.33 -6.83
CA LYS A 8 -12.50 -47.04 -6.58
C LYS A 8 -11.81 -46.24 -5.47
N ASN A 9 -11.30 -46.90 -4.42
CA ASN A 9 -10.64 -46.21 -3.32
C ASN A 9 -9.27 -45.68 -3.74
N GLU A 10 -8.55 -46.40 -4.60
CA GLU A 10 -7.27 -45.94 -5.17
C GLU A 10 -7.45 -44.71 -6.09
N ILE A 11 -8.51 -44.70 -6.91
CA ILE A 11 -8.85 -43.53 -7.74
C ILE A 11 -9.15 -42.30 -6.88
N ILE A 12 -9.97 -42.47 -5.83
CA ILE A 12 -10.32 -41.38 -4.90
C ILE A 12 -9.08 -40.85 -4.21
N LYS A 13 -8.22 -41.74 -3.70
CA LYS A 13 -6.96 -41.38 -3.05
C LYS A 13 -6.05 -40.58 -3.98
N CYS A 14 -5.84 -41.05 -5.21
CA CYS A 14 -5.01 -40.36 -6.19
C CYS A 14 -5.59 -38.97 -6.55
N ALA A 15 -6.91 -38.85 -6.71
CA ALA A 15 -7.56 -37.58 -6.97
C ALA A 15 -7.40 -36.58 -5.80
N MET A 16 -7.53 -37.05 -4.56
CA MET A 16 -7.31 -36.23 -3.35
C MET A 16 -5.86 -35.77 -3.22
N GLU A 17 -4.88 -36.64 -3.50
CA GLU A 17 -3.46 -36.28 -3.49
C GLU A 17 -3.13 -35.22 -4.54
N CYS A 18 -3.67 -35.35 -5.76
CA CYS A 18 -3.53 -34.33 -6.81
C CYS A 18 -4.17 -32.99 -6.40
N MET A 19 -5.35 -33.03 -5.79
CA MET A 19 -6.04 -31.82 -5.32
C MET A 19 -5.29 -31.14 -4.19
N GLN A 20 -4.74 -31.91 -3.24
CA GLN A 20 -3.94 -31.38 -2.14
C GLN A 20 -2.67 -30.71 -2.67
N ALA A 21 -1.96 -31.35 -3.60
CA ALA A 21 -0.76 -30.77 -4.22
C ALA A 21 -1.07 -29.45 -4.94
N GLU A 22 -2.26 -29.31 -5.53
CA GLU A 22 -2.68 -28.07 -6.16
C GLU A 22 -3.05 -26.97 -5.15
N ILE A 23 -3.74 -27.34 -4.06
CA ILE A 23 -4.01 -26.40 -2.95
C ILE A 23 -2.71 -25.88 -2.36
N ASP A 24 -1.72 -26.75 -2.15
CA ASP A 24 -0.43 -26.37 -1.60
C ASP A 24 0.32 -25.42 -2.54
N ARG A 25 0.30 -25.69 -3.85
CA ARG A 25 0.87 -24.81 -4.88
C ARG A 25 0.23 -23.43 -4.87
N LEU A 26 -1.10 -23.37 -4.92
CA LEU A 26 -1.85 -22.10 -4.91
C LEU A 26 -1.64 -21.31 -3.61
N THR A 27 -1.50 -22.02 -2.48
CA THR A 27 -1.22 -21.41 -1.18
C THR A 27 0.17 -20.77 -1.18
N GLU A 28 1.18 -21.44 -1.74
CA GLU A 28 2.53 -20.90 -1.84
C GLU A 28 2.59 -19.68 -2.78
N GLU A 29 1.98 -19.77 -3.97
CA GLU A 29 1.90 -18.65 -4.91
C GLU A 29 1.23 -17.41 -4.28
N ARG A 30 0.14 -17.62 -3.53
CA ARG A 30 -0.51 -16.56 -2.75
C ARG A 30 0.44 -15.98 -1.71
N ASN A 31 1.15 -16.82 -0.96
CA ASN A 31 2.09 -16.36 0.08
C ASN A 31 3.21 -15.51 -0.51
N GLU A 32 3.79 -15.94 -1.64
CA GLU A 32 4.80 -15.16 -2.36
C GLU A 32 4.25 -13.82 -2.85
N HIS A 33 3.01 -13.81 -3.36
CA HIS A 33 2.37 -12.57 -3.80
C HIS A 33 2.16 -11.60 -2.63
N LEU A 34 1.67 -12.08 -1.49
CA LEU A 34 1.52 -11.28 -0.27
C LEU A 34 2.85 -10.73 0.24
N LYS A 35 3.91 -11.56 0.20
CA LYS A 35 5.26 -11.12 0.58
C LYS A 35 5.76 -9.97 -0.30
N LYS A 36 5.62 -10.10 -1.62
CA LYS A 36 6.01 -9.05 -2.58
C LYS A 36 5.22 -7.76 -2.37
N LEU A 37 3.91 -7.86 -2.11
CA LEU A 37 3.07 -6.71 -1.79
C LEU A 37 3.54 -6.01 -0.50
N PHE A 38 3.86 -6.78 0.54
CA PHE A 38 4.34 -6.24 1.81
C PHE A 38 5.68 -5.53 1.66
N GLU A 39 6.63 -6.14 0.95
CA GLU A 39 7.94 -5.55 0.67
C GLU A 39 7.82 -4.25 -0.15
N SER A 40 7.00 -4.27 -1.21
CA SER A 40 6.74 -3.09 -2.05
C SER A 40 6.08 -1.96 -1.26
N HIS A 41 5.07 -2.28 -0.44
CA HIS A 41 4.41 -1.29 0.40
C HIS A 41 5.37 -0.66 1.42
N ASN A 42 6.21 -1.46 2.07
CA ASN A 42 7.21 -0.93 3.01
C ASN A 42 8.23 -0.01 2.33
N ALA A 43 8.65 -0.36 1.10
CA ALA A 43 9.53 0.50 0.31
C ALA A 43 8.85 1.84 -0.03
N GLN A 44 7.59 1.82 -0.45
CA GLN A 44 6.80 3.03 -0.73
C GLN A 44 6.65 3.92 0.52
N ILE A 45 6.34 3.34 1.69
CA ILE A 45 6.26 4.08 2.94
C ILE A 45 7.61 4.72 3.32
N SER A 46 8.73 4.00 3.12
CA SER A 46 10.06 4.55 3.37
C SER A 46 10.34 5.76 2.48
N GLU A 47 9.99 5.68 1.20
CA GLU A 47 10.17 6.78 0.25
C GLU A 47 9.26 7.97 0.59
N THR A 48 8.00 7.70 0.96
CA THR A 48 7.06 8.74 1.40
C THR A 48 7.62 9.51 2.60
N LYS A 49 8.19 8.83 3.58
CA LYS A 49 8.75 9.48 4.79
C LYS A 49 9.98 10.36 4.53
N LYS A 50 10.63 10.25 3.36
CA LYS A 50 11.81 11.07 3.00
C LYS A 50 11.46 12.39 2.33
N LYS A 51 10.20 12.58 1.92
CA LYS A 51 9.73 13.78 1.19
C LYS A 51 8.87 14.69 2.05
N GLN A 52 8.62 15.90 1.56
CA GLN A 52 7.61 16.81 2.10
C GLN A 52 6.37 16.75 1.22
N TRP A 53 5.19 16.73 1.84
CA TRP A 53 3.92 16.51 1.16
C TRP A 53 2.98 17.69 1.35
N CYS A 54 2.25 18.01 0.29
CA CYS A 54 1.23 19.04 0.32
C CYS A 54 0.11 18.59 1.24
N TYR A 55 -0.16 19.36 2.29
CA TYR A 55 -1.24 19.03 3.22
C TYR A 55 -2.61 18.97 2.54
N ASN A 56 -2.81 19.74 1.47
CA ASN A 56 -4.10 19.85 0.79
C ASN A 56 -4.38 18.71 -0.22
N CYS A 57 -3.37 18.24 -0.95
CA CYS A 57 -3.59 17.32 -2.08
C CYS A 57 -2.57 16.17 -2.16
N GLU A 58 -1.69 16.03 -1.16
CA GLU A 58 -0.75 14.91 -1.03
C GLU A 58 0.28 14.78 -2.17
N GLN A 59 0.41 15.79 -3.03
CA GLN A 59 1.51 15.90 -4.00
C GLN A 59 2.80 16.40 -3.31
N ASP A 60 3.96 16.19 -3.95
CA ASP A 60 5.25 16.71 -3.46
C ASP A 60 5.15 18.23 -3.18
N ALA A 61 5.44 18.63 -1.93
CA ALA A 61 5.40 20.03 -1.54
C ALA A 61 6.69 20.75 -1.95
N ILE A 62 6.54 21.99 -2.43
CA ILE A 62 7.67 22.82 -2.89
C ILE A 62 7.93 24.04 -2.01
N TYR A 63 7.04 24.38 -1.08
CA TYR A 63 7.30 25.40 -0.06
C TYR A 63 6.58 25.14 1.26
N HIS A 64 7.23 25.60 2.33
CA HIS A 64 6.87 25.34 3.71
C HIS A 64 6.07 26.50 4.32
N CYS A 65 5.06 26.18 5.13
CA CYS A 65 4.32 27.17 5.93
C CYS A 65 4.77 27.17 7.39
N CYS A 66 4.53 26.07 8.11
CA CYS A 66 4.98 25.84 9.48
C CYS A 66 5.09 24.32 9.76
N TRP A 67 5.44 23.94 11.00
CA TRP A 67 5.59 22.53 11.38
C TRP A 67 4.38 21.69 10.93
N ASN A 68 4.67 20.59 10.23
CA ASN A 68 3.68 19.67 9.66
C ASN A 68 2.69 20.31 8.66
N THR A 69 3.04 21.44 8.02
CA THR A 69 2.22 22.04 6.96
C THR A 69 3.08 22.64 5.84
N ALA A 70 3.08 21.98 4.69
CA ALA A 70 3.70 22.42 3.44
C ALA A 70 2.71 22.28 2.27
N TYR A 71 3.01 22.89 1.13
CA TYR A 71 2.11 22.91 -0.03
C TYR A 71 2.86 22.81 -1.36
N CYS A 72 2.15 22.33 -2.38
CA CYS A 72 2.65 22.27 -3.76
C CYS A 72 2.29 23.48 -4.64
N SER A 73 1.18 24.20 -4.35
CA SER A 73 0.72 25.37 -5.12
C SER A 73 -0.05 26.40 -4.28
N GLN A 74 0.08 27.70 -4.62
CA GLN A 74 -0.50 28.78 -3.80
C GLN A 74 -2.02 28.57 -3.65
N THR A 75 -2.64 27.98 -4.66
CA THR A 75 -4.03 27.48 -4.66
C THR A 75 -4.28 26.50 -3.52
N CYS A 76 -3.47 25.44 -3.38
CA CYS A 76 -3.58 24.48 -2.28
C CYS A 76 -3.38 25.15 -0.91
N GLN A 77 -2.47 26.12 -0.81
CA GLN A 77 -2.31 26.89 0.42
C GLN A 77 -3.56 27.70 0.74
N GLN A 78 -4.14 28.43 -0.22
CA GLN A 78 -5.33 29.26 0.01
C GLN A 78 -6.56 28.41 0.38
N GLN A 79 -6.74 27.26 -0.26
CA GLN A 79 -7.81 26.31 0.04
C GLN A 79 -7.71 25.82 1.50
N HIS A 80 -6.57 25.25 1.88
CA HIS A 80 -6.34 24.79 3.26
C HIS A 80 -6.38 25.97 4.25
N TRP A 81 -5.90 27.16 3.88
CA TRP A 81 -5.94 28.37 4.71
C TRP A 81 -7.36 28.79 5.06
N GLN A 82 -8.25 28.83 4.06
CA GLN A 82 -9.63 29.23 4.29
C GLN A 82 -10.43 28.18 5.05
N ALA A 83 -10.16 26.89 4.77
CA ALA A 83 -10.79 25.78 5.46
C ALA A 83 -10.43 25.76 6.95
N GLU A 84 -9.14 25.74 7.30
CA GLU A 84 -8.72 25.51 8.70
C GLU A 84 -7.37 26.11 9.11
N HIS A 85 -6.35 26.16 8.23
CA HIS A 85 -4.98 26.45 8.66
C HIS A 85 -4.82 27.81 9.34
N LYS A 86 -5.62 28.82 8.95
CA LYS A 86 -5.54 30.18 9.49
C LYS A 86 -5.70 30.28 11.01
N LYS A 87 -6.40 29.32 11.63
CA LYS A 87 -6.65 29.29 13.08
C LYS A 87 -5.50 28.68 13.88
N VAL A 88 -4.68 27.85 13.25
CA VAL A 88 -3.67 27.00 13.90
C VAL A 88 -2.25 27.25 13.38
N CYS A 89 -2.08 28.16 12.41
CA CYS A 89 -0.80 28.47 11.81
C CYS A 89 0.22 28.92 12.86
N ARG A 90 1.40 28.29 12.85
CA ARG A 90 2.49 28.59 13.80
C ARG A 90 3.55 29.51 13.21
N ARG A 91 3.38 29.97 11.97
CA ARG A 91 4.31 30.90 11.33
C ARG A 91 4.20 32.27 12.02
N LYS A 92 5.29 32.75 12.62
CA LYS A 92 5.35 34.10 13.19
C LYS A 92 5.08 35.12 12.08
N ARG A 93 4.13 36.04 12.32
CA ARG A 93 3.97 37.21 11.46
C ARG A 93 5.23 38.07 11.63
N GLN A 94 5.92 38.37 10.54
CA GLN A 94 6.99 39.37 10.55
C GLN A 94 6.29 40.72 10.78
N THR A 95 6.40 41.25 11.99
CA THR A 95 6.07 42.64 12.31
C THR A 95 7.16 43.56 11.80
#